data_AF-S9W655-F1
#
_entry.id   AF-S9W655-F1
#
_cell.length_a   1.000
_cell.length_b   1.000
_cell.length_c   1.000
_cell.angle_alpha   90.00
_cell.angle_beta   90.00
_cell.angle_gamma   90.00
#
_symmetry.space_group_name_H-M   'P 1'
#
loop_
_entity.id
_entity.type
_entity.pdbx_description
1 polymer ?
#
loop_
_entity_poly.entity_id
_entity_poly.type
_entity_poly.pdbx_seq_one_letter_code
_entity_poly.pdbx_strand_id
1 'polypeptide(L)'
;MFRDQRPVDPNETLENKRRRLVYQSRYRGMVEMDLIFGHFARLRLERLDRPLLEEYDVLLKQLDNDLFRWLVMGQEAPEEIEGLQCYALLKEFVEKDRHQLQGHIL
;
A
#
# COMPACT_ATOMS: atom_id res chain seq x y z
N MET A 1 0.27 -14.72 -9.62
CA MET A 1 0.52 -13.54 -8.76
C MET A 1 1.43 -12.60 -9.52
N PHE A 2 0.91 -11.45 -9.97
CA PHE A 2 1.72 -10.48 -10.71
C PHE A 2 2.61 -9.75 -9.70
N ARG A 3 3.93 -9.96 -9.78
CA ARG A 3 4.92 -9.12 -9.10
C ARG A 3 5.63 -8.36 -10.19
N ASP A 4 5.59 -7.03 -10.10
CA ASP A 4 6.37 -6.21 -11.01
C ASP A 4 7.86 -6.45 -10.74
N GLN A 5 8.47 -7.33 -11.55
CA GLN A 5 9.89 -7.69 -11.46
C GLN A 5 10.78 -6.78 -12.29
N ARG A 6 10.27 -5.63 -12.77
CA ARG A 6 11.10 -4.69 -13.52
C ARG A 6 12.25 -4.21 -12.63
N PRO A 7 13.47 -4.13 -13.17
CA PRO A 7 14.60 -3.58 -12.43
C PRO A 7 14.28 -2.13 -12.04
N VAL A 8 14.41 -1.83 -10.76
CA VAL A 8 14.27 -0.47 -10.23
C VAL A 8 15.56 0.28 -10.53
N ASP A 9 15.45 1.42 -11.19
CA ASP A 9 16.60 2.31 -11.38
C ASP A 9 16.96 2.95 -10.03
N PRO A 10 18.16 2.69 -9.47
CA PRO A 10 18.58 3.27 -8.20
C PRO A 10 18.68 4.80 -8.24
N ASN A 11 18.76 5.39 -9.44
CA ASN A 11 18.82 6.84 -9.65
C ASN A 11 17.46 7.42 -10.09
N GLU A 12 16.35 6.69 -9.92
CA GLU A 12 15.04 7.19 -10.32
C GLU A 12 14.67 8.50 -9.61
N THR A 13 14.10 9.42 -10.37
CA THR A 13 13.54 10.65 -9.81
C THR A 13 12.37 10.32 -8.88
N LEU A 14 12.09 11.22 -7.94
CA LEU A 14 10.99 11.03 -6.99
C LEU A 14 9.64 10.87 -7.70
N GLU A 15 9.45 11.60 -8.80
CA GLU A 15 8.24 11.50 -9.63
C GLU A 15 8.12 10.14 -10.32
N ASN A 16 9.21 9.63 -10.92
CA ASN A 16 9.23 8.32 -11.55
C ASN A 16 8.92 7.22 -10.52
N LYS A 17 9.49 7.33 -9.32
CA LYS A 17 9.19 6.42 -8.22
C LYS A 17 7.70 6.42 -7.88
N ARG A 18 7.10 7.60 -7.68
CA ARG A 18 5.65 7.71 -7.40
C ARG A 18 4.81 7.06 -8.50
N ARG A 19 5.12 7.32 -9.77
CA ARG A 19 4.40 6.74 -10.91
C ARG A 19 4.50 5.22 -10.93
N ARG A 20 5.68 4.67 -10.66
CA ARG A 20 5.90 3.22 -10.52
C ARG A 20 5.07 2.63 -9.38
N LEU A 21 5.11 3.24 -8.20
CA LEU A 21 4.38 2.76 -7.03
C LEU A 21 2.85 2.83 -7.22
N VAL A 22 2.33 3.90 -7.83
CA VAL A 22 0.91 4.02 -8.18
C VAL A 22 0.49 2.89 -9.14
N TYR A 23 1.32 2.60 -10.15
CA TYR A 23 1.06 1.48 -11.06
C TYR A 23 1.01 0.16 -10.29
N GLN A 24 2.05 -0.18 -9.53
CA GLN A 24 2.15 -1.43 -8.78
C GLN A 24 1.01 -1.62 -7.76
N SER A 25 0.45 -0.53 -7.24
CA SER A 25 -0.67 -0.55 -6.30
C SER A 25 -1.98 -1.06 -6.91
N ARG A 26 -2.09 -1.08 -8.25
CA ARG A 26 -3.31 -1.45 -8.99
C ARG A 26 -3.25 -2.84 -9.65
N TYR A 27 -2.14 -3.55 -9.51
CA TYR A 27 -1.90 -4.85 -10.15
C TYR A 27 -1.39 -5.87 -9.13
N ARG A 28 -2.24 -6.17 -8.15
CA ARG A 28 -2.01 -7.16 -7.10
C ARG A 28 -2.77 -8.46 -7.42
N GLY A 29 -2.65 -9.45 -6.55
CA GLY A 29 -3.27 -10.77 -6.70
C GLY A 29 -4.66 -10.88 -6.09
N MET A 30 -5.11 -9.88 -5.32
CA MET A 30 -6.42 -9.83 -4.66
C MET A 30 -7.11 -8.49 -4.93
N VAL A 31 -8.39 -8.52 -5.29
CA VAL A 31 -9.20 -7.34 -5.63
C VAL A 31 -9.29 -6.39 -4.43
N GLU A 32 -9.43 -6.93 -3.22
CA GLU A 32 -9.47 -6.14 -1.98
C GLU A 32 -8.18 -5.35 -1.78
N MET A 33 -7.02 -5.95 -2.09
CA MET A 33 -5.74 -5.27 -1.99
C MET A 33 -5.56 -4.24 -3.10
N ASP A 34 -6.02 -4.52 -4.31
CA ASP A 34 -6.02 -3.53 -5.41
C ASP A 34 -6.85 -2.30 -5.08
N LEU A 35 -8.01 -2.48 -4.44
CA LEU A 35 -8.88 -1.38 -4.03
C LEU A 35 -8.22 -0.54 -2.93
N ILE A 36 -7.73 -1.18 -1.87
CA ILE A 36 -7.12 -0.48 -0.72
C ILE A 36 -5.86 0.27 -1.16
N PHE A 37 -4.89 -0.43 -1.76
CA PHE A 37 -3.63 0.16 -2.16
C PHE A 37 -3.82 1.13 -3.32
N GLY A 38 -4.68 0.82 -4.30
CA GLY A 38 -4.97 1.72 -5.42
C GLY A 38 -5.58 3.04 -4.95
N HIS A 39 -6.51 3.00 -3.98
CA HIS A 39 -7.13 4.21 -3.44
C HIS A 39 -6.14 5.03 -2.61
N PHE A 40 -5.41 4.37 -1.70
CA PHE A 40 -4.35 5.00 -0.90
C PHE A 40 -3.30 5.66 -1.81
N ALA A 41 -2.82 4.93 -2.82
CA ALA A 41 -1.82 5.38 -3.77
C ALA A 41 -2.22 6.69 -4.44
N ARG A 42 -3.44 6.73 -4.98
CA ARG A 42 -3.99 7.88 -5.69
C ARG A 42 -4.12 9.12 -4.80
N LEU A 43 -4.49 8.95 -3.53
CA LEU A 43 -4.77 10.07 -2.63
C LEU A 43 -3.55 10.56 -1.85
N ARG A 44 -2.56 9.70 -1.58
CA ARG A 44 -1.48 10.00 -0.63
C ARG A 44 -0.11 10.15 -1.26
N LEU A 45 0.26 9.36 -2.28
CA LEU A 45 1.65 9.24 -2.75
C LEU A 45 2.22 10.55 -3.30
N GLU A 46 1.36 11.42 -3.84
CA GLU A 46 1.78 12.74 -4.34
C GLU A 46 2.38 13.63 -3.24
N ARG A 47 1.93 13.44 -1.99
CA ARG A 47 2.35 14.20 -0.80
C ARG A 47 3.42 13.51 0.04
N LEU A 48 3.72 12.24 -0.24
CA LEU A 48 4.76 11.50 0.49
C LEU A 48 6.14 11.93 0.00
N ASP A 49 7.08 12.02 0.94
CA ASP A 49 8.48 12.26 0.66
C ASP A 49 9.22 10.95 0.33
N ARG A 50 10.52 11.05 0.02
CA ARG A 50 11.31 9.88 -0.40
C ARG A 50 11.33 8.77 0.65
N PRO A 51 11.60 9.01 1.94
CA PRO A 51 11.59 7.96 2.96
C PRO A 51 10.26 7.20 3.02
N LEU A 52 9.12 7.91 3.03
CA LEU A 52 7.81 7.25 3.07
C LEU A 52 7.52 6.45 1.80
N LEU A 53 8.01 6.90 0.64
CA LEU A 53 7.91 6.12 -0.60
C LEU A 53 8.85 4.90 -0.63
N GLU A 54 9.97 4.90 0.10
CA GLU A 54 10.78 3.69 0.33
C GLU A 54 10.00 2.67 1.18
N GLU A 55 9.41 3.11 2.29
CA GLU A 55 8.59 2.25 3.15
C GLU A 55 7.38 1.69 2.40
N TYR A 56 6.71 2.52 1.58
CA TYR A 56 5.61 2.06 0.75
C TYR A 56 6.04 0.98 -0.26
N ASP A 57 7.25 1.08 -0.82
CA ASP A 57 7.82 0.05 -1.71
C ASP A 57 8.08 -1.27 -0.94
N VAL A 58 8.43 -1.20 0.36
CA VAL A 58 8.53 -2.39 1.24
C VAL A 58 7.16 -3.03 1.45
N LEU A 59 6.11 -2.23 1.66
CA LEU A 59 4.73 -2.73 1.80
C LEU A 59 4.25 -3.42 0.52
N LEU A 60 4.52 -2.85 -0.65
CA LEU A 60 4.09 -3.44 -1.92
C LEU A 60 4.73 -4.80 -2.20
N LYS A 61 5.90 -5.10 -1.61
CA LYS A 61 6.59 -6.40 -1.73
C LYS A 61 5.98 -7.51 -0.88
N GLN A 62 5.11 -7.18 0.07
CA GLN A 62 4.44 -8.17 0.91
C GLN A 62 3.40 -8.98 0.13
N LEU A 63 3.07 -10.18 0.63
CA LEU A 63 2.00 -11.00 0.06
C LEU A 63 0.64 -10.39 0.37
N ASP A 64 -0.28 -10.49 -0.59
CA ASP A 64 -1.64 -9.96 -0.41
C ASP A 64 -2.39 -10.63 0.75
N ASN A 65 -2.17 -11.92 0.97
CA ASN A 65 -2.75 -12.64 2.11
C ASN A 65 -2.25 -12.09 3.45
N ASP A 66 -0.98 -11.72 3.55
CA ASP A 66 -0.40 -11.13 4.75
C ASP A 66 -0.97 -9.74 4.98
N LEU A 67 -0.94 -8.89 3.95
CA LEU A 67 -1.50 -7.55 3.98
C LEU A 67 -2.99 -7.55 4.36
N PHE A 68 -3.78 -8.48 3.81
CA PHE A 68 -5.19 -8.65 4.16
C PHE A 68 -5.37 -9.05 5.63
N ARG A 69 -4.56 -9.99 6.13
CA ARG A 69 -4.60 -10.38 7.55
C ARG A 69 -4.34 -9.18 8.48
N TRP A 70 -3.38 -8.34 8.14
CA TRP A 70 -2.99 -7.24 9.00
C TRP A 70 -3.93 -6.03 8.90
N LEU A 71 -4.33 -5.64 7.69
CA LEU A 71 -5.12 -4.44 7.46
C LEU A 71 -6.63 -4.66 7.66
N VAL A 72 -7.12 -5.87 7.36
CA VAL A 72 -8.56 -6.15 7.29
C VAL A 72 -9.02 -7.03 8.45
N MET A 73 -8.31 -8.14 8.69
CA MET A 73 -8.67 -9.14 9.71
C MET A 73 -8.23 -8.79 11.12
N GLY A 74 -7.49 -7.70 11.31
CA GLY A 74 -7.06 -7.22 12.61
C GLY A 74 -5.97 -8.08 13.28
N GLN A 75 -5.18 -8.82 12.49
CA GLN A 75 -3.99 -9.50 13.01
C GLN A 75 -2.82 -8.51 13.10
N GLU A 76 -1.90 -8.76 14.03
CA GLU A 76 -0.69 -7.96 14.17
C GLU A 76 0.28 -8.25 13.01
N ALA A 77 0.87 -7.19 12.46
CA ALA A 77 1.96 -7.35 11.50
C ALA A 77 3.29 -7.61 12.22
N PRO A 78 4.31 -8.16 11.54
CA PRO A 78 5.66 -8.26 12.06
C PRO A 78 6.19 -6.88 12.51
N GLU A 79 7.13 -6.87 13.46
CA GLU A 79 7.69 -5.63 14.02
C GLU A 79 8.31 -4.74 12.94
N GLU A 80 8.91 -5.33 11.90
CA GLU A 80 9.50 -4.57 10.80
C GLU A 80 8.46 -3.84 9.94
N ILE A 81 7.19 -4.29 9.97
CA ILE A 81 6.07 -3.66 9.28
C ILE A 81 5.36 -2.67 10.19
N GLU A 82 5.08 -3.04 11.45
CA GLU A 82 4.48 -2.13 12.44
C GLU A 82 5.34 -0.89 12.68
N GLY A 83 6.67 -1.01 12.57
CA GLY A 83 7.60 0.11 12.71
C GLY A 83 7.60 1.11 11.56
N LEU A 84 6.95 0.81 10.42
CA LEU A 84 6.93 1.72 9.27
C LEU A 84 5.89 2.83 9.45
N GLN A 85 6.31 4.08 9.30
CA GLN A 85 5.40 5.21 9.37
C GLN A 85 4.34 5.16 8.25
N CYS A 86 4.73 4.71 7.05
CA CYS A 86 3.78 4.54 5.95
C CYS A 86 2.74 3.45 6.22
N TYR A 87 3.08 2.43 7.01
CA TYR A 87 2.13 1.40 7.40
C TYR A 87 1.08 1.96 8.37
N ALA A 88 1.49 2.78 9.34
CA ALA A 88 0.57 3.49 10.23
C ALA A 88 -0.41 4.38 9.44
N LEU A 89 0.08 5.13 8.44
CA LEU A 89 -0.78 5.94 7.55
C LEU A 89 -1.78 5.09 6.76
N LEU A 90 -1.36 3.89 6.33
CA LEU A 90 -2.22 2.95 5.61
C LEU A 90 -3.29 2.34 6.52
N LYS A 91 -2.94 1.96 7.77
CA LYS A 91 -3.93 1.51 8.77
C LYS A 91 -4.97 2.58 9.06
N GLU A 92 -4.53 3.81 9.32
CA GLU A 92 -5.43 4.94 9.56
C GLU A 92 -6.36 5.18 8.36
N PHE A 93 -5.83 5.05 7.13
CA PHE A 93 -6.62 5.16 5.91
C PHE A 93 -7.70 4.08 5.82
N VAL A 94 -7.35 2.81 6.07
CA VAL A 94 -8.30 1.68 6.04
C VAL A 94 -9.36 1.81 7.14
N GLU A 95 -9.00 2.27 8.33
CA GLU A 95 -9.93 2.50 9.43
C GLU A 95 -10.93 3.63 9.13
N LYS A 96 -10.48 4.70 8.47
CA LYS A 96 -11.35 5.80 8.04
C LYS A 96 -12.28 5.39 6.89
N ASP A 97 -11.76 4.66 5.91
CA ASP A 97 -12.57 4.14 4.80
C ASP A 97 -13.54 3.04 5.27
N ARG A 98 -13.24 2.27 6.32
CA ARG A 98 -14.18 1.30 6.92
C ARG A 98 -15.52 1.95 7.29
N HIS A 99 -15.50 3.21 7.73
CA HIS A 99 -16.72 3.97 8.04
C HIS A 99 -17.49 4.43 6.78
N GLN A 100 -16.82 4.56 5.62
CA GLN A 100 -17.47 4.87 4.34
C GLN A 100 -17.92 3.59 3.58
N LEU A 101 -17.22 2.47 3.76
CA LEU A 101 -17.50 1.17 3.14
C LEU A 101 -18.68 0.44 3.80
N GLN A 102 -19.01 0.73 5.06
CA GLN A 102 -20.21 0.22 5.74
C GLN A 102 -21.53 0.70 5.10
N GLY A 103 -21.50 1.69 4.19
CA GLY A 103 -22.69 2.21 3.51
C GLY A 103 -23.10 1.48 2.22
N HIS A 104 -22.36 0.47 1.74
CA HIS A 104 -22.65 -0.18 0.45
C HIS A 104 -22.75 -1.71 0.48
N ILE A 105 -22.62 -2.35 1.65
CA ILE A 105 -22.86 -3.79 1.79
C ILE A 105 -23.55 -4.06 3.14
N LEU A 106 -24.83 -3.64 3.22
CA LEU A 106 -25.92 -4.33 3.94
C LEU A 106 -27.24 -3.97 3.25
#